data_AF-A0A7S0LZD7-F1
#
_entry.id   AF-A0A7S0LZD7-F1
#
_cell.length_a   1.000
_cell.length_b   1.000
_cell.length_c   1.000
_cell.angle_alpha   90.00
_cell.angle_beta   90.00
_cell.angle_gamma   90.00
#
_symmetry.space_group_name_H-M   'P 1'
#
loop_
_entity.id
_entity.type
_entity.pdbx_description
1 polymer ?
#
loop_
_entity_poly.entity_id
_entity_poly.type
_entity_poly.pdbx_seq_one_letter_code
_entity_poly.pdbx_strand_id
1 'polypeptide(L)'
;AHNGRCDRHVYNAAVQGCNVIIWFSINIGRDPSTGQPTISGDQRDFDCVAMTAARLQAENITTTHLISVGGWNAPHPDTHNNASAVFNYFQQWNREVVARPAMGFCGFDGIDWDLEGNDNVSSPYNRFSIEVLDLVGGVSQRAKRAGMVVSLAPP
;
A
#
# COMPACT_ATOMS: atom_id res chain seq x y z
N ALA A 1 -16.14 6.15 7.46
CA ALA A 1 -15.26 7.28 7.81
C ALA A 1 -14.53 7.71 6.53
N HIS A 2 -14.64 8.97 6.12
CA HIS A 2 -13.84 9.49 5.01
C HIS A 2 -12.44 9.80 5.55
N ASN A 3 -11.58 8.78 5.59
CA ASN A 3 -10.23 8.87 6.15
C ASN A 3 -9.35 9.80 5.31
N GLY A 4 -9.27 11.08 5.69
CA GLY A 4 -8.08 11.95 5.55
C GLY A 4 -7.37 12.07 4.20
N ARG A 5 -8.04 11.80 3.07
CA ARG A 5 -7.40 11.74 1.75
C ARG A 5 -6.97 13.13 1.32
N CYS A 6 -5.67 13.40 1.48
CA CYS A 6 -5.04 14.72 1.35
C CYS A 6 -5.54 15.74 2.36
N ASP A 7 -5.70 15.27 3.59
CA ASP A 7 -5.78 16.16 4.72
C ASP A 7 -4.55 17.10 4.72
N ARG A 8 -4.80 18.38 4.97
CA ARG A 8 -3.73 19.38 5.16
C ARG A 8 -2.75 18.95 6.26
N HIS A 9 -3.20 18.13 7.21
CA HIS A 9 -2.35 17.52 8.23
C HIS A 9 -1.21 16.67 7.64
N VAL A 10 -1.40 15.97 6.51
CA VAL A 10 -0.33 15.17 5.87
C VAL A 10 0.79 16.08 5.37
N TYR A 11 0.42 17.13 4.62
CA TYR A 11 1.38 18.13 4.14
C TYR A 11 2.06 18.86 5.31
N ASN A 12 1.30 19.29 6.31
CA ASN A 12 1.87 19.97 7.48
C ASN A 12 2.85 19.08 8.24
N ALA A 13 2.56 17.78 8.40
CA ALA A 13 3.48 16.84 9.03
C ALA A 13 4.80 16.74 8.25
N ALA A 14 4.74 16.70 6.92
CA ALA A 14 5.94 16.69 6.08
C ALA A 14 6.75 17.99 6.19
N VAL A 15 6.09 19.15 6.19
CA VAL A 15 6.73 20.46 6.45
C VAL A 15 7.40 20.50 7.84
N GLN A 16 6.85 19.76 8.81
CA GLN A 16 7.41 19.64 10.17
C GLN A 16 8.49 18.55 10.31
N GLY A 17 8.93 17.95 9.20
CA GLY A 17 10.05 17.01 9.17
C GLY A 17 9.66 15.54 9.06
N CYS A 18 8.38 15.21 8.90
CA CYS A 18 7.99 13.85 8.51
C CYS A 18 8.52 13.54 7.10
N ASN A 19 9.27 12.46 6.96
CA ASN A 19 9.95 12.08 5.72
C ASN A 19 9.40 10.79 5.08
N VAL A 20 8.46 10.11 5.74
CA VAL A 20 7.75 8.95 5.20
C VAL A 20 6.25 9.16 5.37
N ILE A 21 5.51 9.13 4.27
CA ILE A 21 4.06 9.24 4.26
C ILE A 21 3.48 7.88 3.85
N ILE A 22 2.71 7.28 4.75
CA ILE A 22 2.01 6.02 4.51
C ILE A 22 0.55 6.34 4.16
N TRP A 23 0.15 5.94 2.95
CA TRP A 23 -1.16 6.18 2.40
C TRP A 23 -2.06 4.96 2.67
N PHE A 24 -3.23 5.19 3.27
CA PHE A 24 -4.13 4.13 3.72
C PHE A 24 -5.43 4.06 2.89
N SER A 25 -5.88 2.90 2.41
CA SER A 25 -5.18 1.62 2.24
C SER A 25 -5.74 0.84 1.04
N ILE A 26 -5.04 -0.24 0.67
CA ILE A 26 -5.47 -1.23 -0.33
C ILE A 26 -5.55 -2.65 0.26
N ASN A 27 -6.24 -3.53 -0.45
CA ASN A 27 -6.25 -4.97 -0.20
C ASN A 27 -5.65 -5.72 -1.39
N ILE A 28 -4.88 -6.77 -1.13
CA ILE A 28 -4.38 -7.70 -2.13
C ILE A 28 -5.26 -8.94 -2.14
N GLY A 29 -5.95 -9.19 -3.25
CA GLY A 29 -6.89 -10.29 -3.39
C GLY A 29 -6.61 -11.14 -4.61
N ARG A 30 -7.61 -11.94 -4.97
CA ARG A 30 -7.63 -12.78 -6.14
C ARG A 30 -8.96 -12.62 -6.85
N ASP A 31 -8.90 -12.45 -8.17
CA ASP A 31 -10.09 -12.48 -9.01
C ASP A 31 -10.61 -13.94 -9.06
N PRO A 32 -11.86 -14.21 -8.62
CA PRO A 32 -12.39 -15.57 -8.60
C PRO A 32 -12.60 -16.17 -10.00
N SER A 33 -12.73 -15.33 -11.03
CA SER A 33 -12.97 -15.77 -12.41
C SER A 33 -11.68 -16.08 -13.17
N THR A 34 -10.64 -15.27 -12.99
CA THR A 34 -9.36 -15.41 -13.72
C THR A 34 -8.27 -16.05 -12.88
N GLY A 35 -8.45 -16.10 -11.56
CA GLY A 35 -7.46 -16.55 -10.59
C GLY A 35 -6.26 -15.60 -10.41
N GLN A 36 -6.23 -14.47 -11.10
CA GLN A 36 -5.14 -13.50 -11.06
C GLN A 36 -5.15 -12.67 -9.78
N PRO A 37 -3.99 -12.14 -9.35
CA PRO A 37 -3.95 -11.16 -8.27
C PRO A 37 -4.79 -9.93 -8.59
N THR A 38 -5.35 -9.32 -7.55
CA THR A 38 -6.10 -8.06 -7.66
C THR A 38 -5.68 -7.09 -6.57
N ILE A 39 -5.84 -5.80 -6.85
CA ILE A 39 -5.75 -4.74 -5.85
C ILE A 39 -7.12 -4.07 -5.76
N SER A 40 -7.64 -3.98 -4.54
CA SER A 40 -8.93 -3.34 -4.23
C SER A 40 -8.78 -2.46 -3.00
N GLY A 41 -9.87 -1.87 -2.52
CA GLY A 41 -9.88 -0.99 -1.37
C GLY A 41 -10.36 0.41 -1.72
N ASP A 42 -10.40 1.25 -0.70
CA ASP A 42 -11.05 2.54 -0.82
C ASP A 42 -10.10 3.62 -1.36
N GLN A 43 -8.79 3.40 -1.40
CA GLN A 43 -7.83 4.38 -1.92
C GLN A 43 -7.97 4.53 -3.44
N ARG A 44 -8.74 5.55 -3.86
CA ARG A 44 -9.09 5.80 -5.27
C ARG A 44 -8.62 7.13 -5.82
N ASP A 45 -8.12 8.04 -4.98
CA ASP A 45 -7.71 9.37 -5.42
C ASP A 45 -6.18 9.49 -5.48
N PHE A 46 -5.59 8.84 -6.49
CA PHE A 46 -4.16 8.93 -6.75
C PHE A 46 -3.75 10.30 -7.31
N ASP A 47 -4.69 11.06 -7.88
CA ASP A 47 -4.45 12.44 -8.32
C ASP A 47 -4.13 13.30 -7.09
N CYS A 48 -4.88 13.09 -6.00
CA CYS A 48 -4.66 13.78 -4.75
C CYS A 48 -3.32 13.41 -4.07
N VAL A 49 -2.96 12.14 -4.08
CA VAL A 49 -1.62 11.69 -3.62
C VAL A 49 -0.52 12.36 -4.44
N ALA A 50 -0.65 12.34 -5.77
CA ALA A 50 0.30 12.94 -6.69
C ALA A 50 0.40 14.46 -6.53
N MET A 51 -0.73 15.16 -6.33
CA MET A 51 -0.74 16.60 -6.02
C MET A 51 0.02 16.92 -4.73
N THR A 52 -0.17 16.11 -3.70
CA THR A 52 0.54 16.29 -2.43
C THR A 52 2.04 16.07 -2.61
N ALA A 53 2.44 14.99 -3.29
CA ALA A 53 3.84 14.70 -3.59
C ALA A 53 4.50 15.81 -4.44
N ALA A 54 3.81 16.25 -5.51
CA ALA A 54 4.28 17.31 -6.40
C ALA A 54 4.50 18.63 -5.64
N ARG A 55 3.59 18.96 -4.72
CA ARG A 55 3.73 20.16 -3.90
C ARG A 55 4.93 20.07 -2.95
N LEU A 56 5.10 18.96 -2.25
CA LEU A 56 6.24 18.76 -1.36
C LEU A 56 7.56 18.84 -2.14
N GLN A 57 7.61 18.23 -3.32
CA GLN A 57 8.76 18.29 -4.21
C GLN A 57 9.06 19.73 -4.67
N ALA A 58 8.04 20.50 -5.07
CA ALA A 58 8.20 21.90 -5.48
C ALA A 58 8.76 22.79 -4.36
N GLU A 59 8.54 22.40 -3.10
CA GLU A 59 9.05 23.07 -1.90
C GLU A 59 10.39 22.47 -1.40
N ASN A 60 11.02 21.58 -2.18
CA ASN A 60 12.24 20.85 -1.83
C ASN A 60 12.14 20.00 -0.55
N ILE A 61 10.94 19.54 -0.20
CA ILE A 61 10.71 18.64 0.92
C ILE A 61 10.74 17.21 0.38
N THR A 62 11.79 16.47 0.72
CA THR A 62 11.93 15.06 0.30
C THR A 62 11.11 14.14 1.20
N THR A 63 10.18 13.41 0.60
CA THR A 63 9.35 12.41 1.27
C THR A 63 9.34 11.10 0.50
N THR A 64 9.31 9.98 1.23
CA THR A 64 9.02 8.64 0.69
C THR A 64 7.54 8.34 0.86
N HIS A 65 6.89 7.86 -0.19
CA HIS A 65 5.45 7.58 -0.22
C HIS A 65 5.21 6.07 -0.27
N LEU A 66 4.67 5.50 0.82
CA LEU A 66 4.33 4.07 0.89
C LEU A 66 2.82 3.88 0.77
N ILE A 67 2.38 2.75 0.21
CA ILE A 67 0.97 2.34 0.28
C ILE A 67 0.80 1.26 1.35
N SER A 68 -0.15 1.47 2.25
CA SER A 68 -0.54 0.49 3.27
C SER A 68 -1.45 -0.58 2.68
N VAL A 69 -1.13 -1.84 2.97
CA VAL A 69 -1.94 -3.01 2.66
C VAL A 69 -2.59 -3.51 3.95
N GLY A 70 -3.92 -3.62 3.94
CA GLY A 70 -4.71 -4.08 5.07
C GLY A 70 -5.48 -2.95 5.77
N GLY A 71 -5.38 -2.94 7.09
CA GLY A 71 -6.13 -2.13 8.02
C GLY A 71 -7.16 -2.93 8.82
N TRP A 72 -7.70 -2.32 9.86
CA TRP A 72 -8.77 -2.91 10.67
C TRP A 72 -9.95 -3.37 9.82
N ASN A 73 -10.41 -4.60 10.06
CA ASN A 73 -11.45 -5.31 9.30
C ASN A 73 -11.11 -5.65 7.84
N ALA A 74 -9.90 -5.39 7.36
CA ALA A 74 -9.48 -5.79 6.03
C ALA A 74 -9.23 -7.31 5.94
N PRO A 75 -9.47 -7.93 4.77
CA PRO A 75 -9.00 -9.30 4.54
C PRO A 75 -7.47 -9.34 4.51
N HIS A 76 -6.90 -10.41 5.06
CA HIS A 76 -5.49 -10.71 4.81
C HIS A 76 -5.26 -11.08 3.33
N PRO A 77 -4.04 -10.89 2.79
CA PRO A 77 -3.75 -11.18 1.39
C PRO A 77 -4.12 -12.61 0.97
N ASP A 78 -4.72 -12.77 -0.21
CA ASP A 78 -5.00 -14.10 -0.76
C ASP A 78 -3.70 -14.85 -1.09
N THR A 79 -3.60 -16.09 -0.61
CA THR A 79 -2.38 -16.92 -0.67
C THR A 79 -2.35 -17.93 -1.81
N HIS A 80 -3.36 -17.97 -2.69
CA HIS A 80 -3.37 -18.90 -3.83
C HIS A 80 -2.34 -18.52 -4.90
N ASN A 81 -2.00 -17.24 -4.99
CA ASN A 81 -0.94 -16.75 -5.85
C ASN A 81 0.38 -16.67 -5.07
N ASN A 82 1.48 -17.08 -5.71
CA ASN A 82 2.79 -16.95 -5.07
C ASN A 82 3.25 -15.48 -5.03
N ALA A 83 4.24 -15.20 -4.17
CA ALA A 83 4.80 -13.87 -3.98
C ALA A 83 5.32 -13.20 -5.26
N SER A 84 5.76 -13.97 -6.26
CA SER A 84 6.23 -13.41 -7.53
C SER A 84 5.08 -12.86 -8.35
N ALA A 85 3.99 -13.62 -8.47
CA ALA A 85 2.80 -13.18 -9.20
C ALA A 85 2.19 -11.93 -8.54
N VAL A 86 2.05 -11.96 -7.21
CA VAL A 86 1.51 -10.82 -6.44
C VAL A 86 2.38 -9.57 -6.60
N PHE A 87 3.70 -9.70 -6.45
CA PHE A 87 4.59 -8.54 -6.57
C PHE A 87 4.63 -7.98 -8.00
N ASN A 88 4.67 -8.84 -9.03
CA ASN A 88 4.66 -8.39 -10.42
C ASN A 88 3.36 -7.63 -10.74
N TYR A 89 2.22 -8.12 -10.26
CA TYR A 89 0.94 -7.43 -10.40
C TYR A 89 0.96 -6.09 -9.66
N PHE A 90 1.46 -6.04 -8.42
CA PHE A 90 1.61 -4.80 -7.66
C PHE A 90 2.46 -3.77 -8.41
N GLN A 91 3.61 -4.15 -8.97
CA GLN A 91 4.46 -3.24 -9.75
C GLN A 91 3.75 -2.74 -11.00
N GLN A 92 3.01 -3.61 -11.69
CA GLN A 92 2.23 -3.23 -12.84
C GLN A 92 1.16 -2.20 -12.45
N TRP A 93 0.37 -2.49 -11.42
CA TRP A 93 -0.65 -1.58 -10.90
C TRP A 93 -0.07 -0.24 -10.45
N ASN A 94 1.06 -0.25 -9.73
CA ASN A 94 1.71 0.96 -9.25
C ASN A 94 2.16 1.86 -10.42
N ARG A 95 2.65 1.25 -11.50
CA ARG A 95 3.08 1.97 -12.71
C ARG A 95 1.91 2.44 -13.59
N GLU A 96 0.89 1.60 -13.76
CA GLU A 96 -0.15 1.81 -14.79
C GLU A 96 -1.40 2.50 -14.22
N VAL A 97 -1.69 2.32 -12.93
CA VAL A 97 -2.90 2.83 -12.29
C VAL A 97 -2.58 3.98 -11.32
N VAL A 98 -1.51 3.86 -10.54
CA VAL A 98 -1.18 4.84 -9.49
C VAL A 98 -0.37 6.01 -10.03
N ALA A 99 0.65 5.75 -10.84
CA ALA A 99 1.57 6.79 -11.30
C ALA A 99 0.84 7.95 -11.98
N ARG A 100 1.34 9.17 -11.76
CA ARG A 100 0.96 10.41 -12.43
C ARG A 100 2.22 11.13 -12.91
N PRO A 101 2.87 10.64 -13.99
CA PRO A 101 4.13 11.22 -14.46
C PRO A 101 4.03 12.70 -14.81
N ALA A 102 2.88 13.16 -15.32
CA ALA A 102 2.62 14.57 -15.61
C ALA A 102 2.68 15.47 -14.35
N MET A 103 2.58 14.88 -13.16
CA MET A 103 2.69 15.55 -11.86
C MET A 103 3.99 15.19 -11.13
N GLY A 104 4.93 14.49 -11.78
CA GLY A 104 6.18 14.04 -11.18
C GLY A 104 6.05 12.84 -10.22
N PHE A 105 4.89 12.21 -10.12
CA PHE A 105 4.67 11.07 -9.22
C PHE A 105 4.78 9.75 -9.99
N CYS A 106 5.80 8.93 -9.69
CA CYS A 106 6.07 7.67 -10.39
C CYS A 106 5.34 6.45 -9.81
N GLY A 107 4.44 6.66 -8.85
CA GLY A 107 3.84 5.61 -8.02
C GLY A 107 4.46 5.60 -6.62
N PHE A 108 4.02 4.68 -5.78
CA PHE A 108 4.54 4.50 -4.43
C PHE A 108 5.98 3.97 -4.45
N ASP A 109 6.79 4.46 -3.51
CA ASP A 109 8.17 4.03 -3.28
C ASP A 109 8.25 2.70 -2.52
N GLY A 110 7.13 2.22 -1.98
CA GLY A 110 7.12 1.02 -1.16
C GLY A 110 5.77 0.60 -0.64
N ILE A 111 5.80 -0.47 0.17
CA ILE A 111 4.63 -1.11 0.77
C ILE A 111 4.78 -1.05 2.29
N ASP A 112 3.70 -0.68 2.95
CA ASP A 112 3.52 -0.88 4.38
C ASP A 112 2.52 -2.03 4.61
N TRP A 113 2.87 -3.01 5.43
CA TRP A 113 1.96 -4.08 5.82
C TRP A 113 1.29 -3.69 7.13
N ASP A 114 0.04 -3.28 7.05
CA ASP A 114 -0.81 -2.96 8.20
C ASP A 114 -1.86 -4.05 8.35
N LEU A 115 -1.41 -5.29 8.54
CA LEU A 115 -2.30 -6.43 8.61
C LEU A 115 -2.82 -6.56 10.04
N GLU A 116 -4.12 -6.38 10.21
CA GLU A 116 -4.77 -6.29 11.52
C GLU A 116 -5.83 -7.39 11.71
N GLY A 117 -6.61 -7.25 12.79
CA GLY A 117 -7.75 -8.10 13.11
C GLY A 117 -9.07 -7.58 12.55
N ASN A 118 -10.15 -8.15 13.08
CA ASN A 118 -11.50 -7.93 12.65
C ASN A 118 -12.45 -7.95 13.85
N ASP A 119 -13.44 -7.06 13.86
CA ASP A 119 -14.45 -6.93 14.91
C ASP A 119 -15.24 -8.23 15.12
N ASN A 120 -15.47 -9.00 14.04
CA ASN A 120 -16.05 -10.32 14.18
C ASN A 120 -14.99 -11.28 14.76
N VAL A 121 -15.15 -11.65 16.02
CA VAL A 121 -14.29 -12.61 16.73
C VAL A 121 -14.10 -13.95 16.02
N SER A 122 -15.09 -14.37 15.21
CA SER A 122 -15.02 -15.62 14.43
C SER A 122 -14.38 -15.46 13.05
N SER A 123 -13.97 -14.24 12.68
CA SER A 123 -13.30 -13.97 11.41
C SER A 123 -11.99 -14.76 11.31
N PRO A 124 -11.72 -15.41 10.16
CA PRO A 124 -10.44 -16.06 9.93
C PRO A 124 -9.28 -15.05 9.93
N TYR A 125 -9.56 -13.77 9.64
CA TYR A 125 -8.57 -12.69 9.61
C TYR A 125 -8.12 -12.21 11.00
N ASN A 126 -8.65 -12.80 12.09
CA ASN A 126 -8.09 -12.62 13.43
C ASN A 126 -6.84 -13.49 13.69
N ARG A 127 -6.36 -14.22 12.68
CA ARG A 127 -5.19 -15.10 12.79
C ARG A 127 -4.36 -15.01 11.52
N PHE A 128 -3.04 -14.95 11.69
CA PHE A 128 -2.11 -15.11 10.59
C PHE A 128 -1.84 -16.59 10.34
N SER A 129 -2.11 -17.05 9.13
CA SER A 129 -1.63 -18.36 8.69
C SER A 129 -0.16 -18.28 8.26
N ILE A 130 0.53 -19.42 8.23
CA ILE A 130 1.93 -19.47 7.76
C ILE A 130 2.00 -19.03 6.29
N GLU A 131 1.03 -19.41 5.48
CA GLU A 131 0.96 -19.04 4.06
C GLU A 131 0.85 -17.52 3.87
N VAL A 132 0.11 -16.83 4.75
CA VAL A 132 0.04 -15.36 4.72
C VAL A 132 1.41 -14.76 5.05
N LEU A 133 2.07 -15.25 6.10
CA LEU A 133 3.39 -14.77 6.51
C LEU A 133 4.46 -15.04 5.44
N ASP A 134 4.43 -16.21 4.82
CA ASP A 134 5.33 -16.58 3.71
C ASP A 134 5.09 -15.70 2.47
N LEU A 135 3.83 -15.41 2.16
CA LEU A 135 3.50 -14.50 1.06
C LEU A 135 4.00 -13.08 1.34
N VAL A 136 3.69 -12.53 2.52
CA VAL A 136 4.14 -11.19 2.96
C VAL A 136 5.66 -11.10 2.93
N GLY A 137 6.36 -12.07 3.51
CA GLY A 137 7.82 -12.13 3.49
C GLY A 137 8.38 -12.25 2.06
N GLY A 138 7.76 -13.10 1.23
CA GLY A 138 8.17 -13.32 -0.15
C GLY A 138 7.99 -12.09 -1.05
N VAL A 139 6.90 -11.34 -0.87
CA VAL A 139 6.63 -10.06 -1.57
C VAL A 139 7.60 -9.00 -1.06
N SER A 140 7.80 -8.90 0.26
CA SER A 140 8.71 -7.95 0.90
C SER A 140 10.14 -8.08 0.38
N GLN A 141 10.66 -9.31 0.29
CA GLN A 141 11.99 -9.56 -0.27
C GLN A 141 12.12 -9.13 -1.74
N ARG A 142 11.06 -9.30 -2.54
CA ARG A 142 11.03 -8.88 -3.95
C ARG A 142 10.96 -7.38 -4.08
N ALA A 143 10.09 -6.72 -3.31
CA ALA A 143 10.01 -5.27 -3.21
C ALA A 143 11.38 -4.67 -2.85
N LYS A 144 12.04 -5.21 -1.82
CA LYS A 144 13.37 -4.75 -1.42
C LYS A 144 14.41 -4.92 -2.52
N ARG A 145 14.43 -6.06 -3.22
CA ARG A 145 15.31 -6.31 -4.37
C ARG A 145 15.06 -5.36 -5.54
N ALA A 146 13.83 -4.89 -5.70
CA ALA A 146 13.46 -3.90 -6.72
C ALA A 146 13.73 -2.45 -6.29
N GLY A 147 14.37 -2.22 -5.13
CA GLY A 147 14.69 -0.88 -4.63
C GLY A 147 13.56 -0.22 -3.84
N MET A 148 12.45 -0.92 -3.58
CA MET A 148 11.34 -0.37 -2.81
C MET A 148 11.58 -0.44 -1.30
N VAL A 149 10.94 0.46 -0.57
CA VAL A 149 10.87 0.41 0.90
C VAL A 149 9.78 -0.57 1.33
N VAL A 150 10.03 -1.30 2.40
CA VAL A 150 9.05 -2.19 3.01
C VAL A 150 9.00 -1.89 4.51
N SER A 151 7.80 -1.68 5.03
CA SER A 151 7.52 -1.58 6.46
C SER A 151 6.40 -2.55 6.87
N LEU A 152 6.28 -2.77 8.17
CA LEU A 152 5.25 -3.58 8.82
C LEU A 152 4.81 -2.82 10.07
N ALA A 153 3.51 -2.61 10.21
CA ALA A 153 2.87 -2.05 11.39
C ALA A 153 2.15 -3.19 12.14
N PRO A 154 2.82 -3.85 13.11
CA PRO A 154 2.17 -4.88 13.90
C PRO A 154 1.24 -4.26 14.97
N PRO A 155 0.18 -4.98 15.39
CA PRO A 155 -0.67 -4.58 16.51
C PRO A 155 0.07 -4.58 17.87
#